data_AF-A0A2V2VDQ6-F1
#
_entry.id   AF-A0A2V2VDQ6-F1
#
_cell.length_a   1.000
_cell.length_b   1.000
_cell.length_c   1.000
_cell.angle_alpha   90.00
_cell.angle_beta   90.00
_cell.angle_gamma   90.00
#
_symmetry.space_group_name_H-M   'P 1'
#
loop_
_entity.id
_entity.type
_entity.pdbx_description
1 polymer ?
#
loop_
_entity_poly.entity_id
_entity_poly.type
_entity_poly.pdbx_seq_one_letter_code
_entity_poly.pdbx_strand_id
1 'polypeptide(L)'
;MKRVNAIESNHEEARERQPSVFCERAKHEAEKMTKELERRDGATLDEIERTLEAKKRESSALQADRESRIWECEHTVEKIRTRKQTEESASERLRQAMQQPEQELSLRQSAIETREQQLEMVQLDGARGREAVMRERHSIEAVRRTVREERRRQRRQWIHQITEINAKVPEPVRPLAEERKKKREQATAKEDVAERALAADIKMIEEYLPKLISVEDIPVNPEETDVIRRQFDEVFTQ
;
A
#
# COMPACT_ATOMS: atom_id res chain seq x y z
N MET A 1 -50.11 -84.18 -105.88
CA MET A 1 -49.01 -83.51 -105.15
C MET A 1 -49.08 -81.98 -105.22
N LYS A 2 -49.06 -81.31 -106.40
CA LYS A 2 -48.92 -79.83 -106.45
C LYS A 2 -50.07 -78.98 -105.87
N ARG A 3 -51.34 -79.43 -105.91
CA ARG A 3 -52.50 -78.64 -105.42
C ARG A 3 -52.71 -78.72 -103.90
N VAL A 4 -52.34 -79.84 -103.28
CA VAL A 4 -52.45 -80.03 -101.82
C VAL A 4 -51.44 -79.15 -101.09
N ASN A 5 -50.19 -79.11 -101.59
CA ASN A 5 -49.14 -78.23 -101.06
C ASN A 5 -49.51 -76.73 -101.11
N ALA A 6 -50.30 -76.28 -102.09
CA ALA A 6 -50.73 -74.88 -102.18
C ALA A 6 -51.82 -74.52 -101.17
N ILE A 7 -52.70 -75.46 -100.84
CA ILE A 7 -53.74 -75.26 -99.81
C ILE A 7 -53.11 -75.30 -98.42
N GLU A 8 -52.19 -76.23 -98.17
CA GLU A 8 -51.40 -76.28 -96.94
C GLU A 8 -50.57 -75.01 -96.77
N SER A 9 -49.86 -74.55 -97.81
CA SER A 9 -49.10 -73.30 -97.77
C SER A 9 -49.97 -72.08 -97.46
N ASN A 10 -51.17 -71.97 -98.03
CA ASN A 10 -52.09 -70.87 -97.72
C ASN A 10 -52.69 -70.97 -96.30
N HIS A 11 -52.95 -72.18 -95.80
CA HIS A 11 -53.43 -72.39 -94.44
C HIS A 11 -52.33 -72.09 -93.41
N GLU A 12 -51.08 -72.42 -93.72
CA GLU A 12 -49.91 -72.09 -92.90
C GLU A 12 -49.70 -70.57 -92.89
N GLU A 13 -49.73 -69.90 -94.06
CA GLU A 13 -49.66 -68.43 -94.14
C GLU A 13 -50.81 -67.73 -93.39
N ALA A 14 -52.04 -68.25 -93.46
CA ALA A 14 -53.16 -67.67 -92.74
C ALA A 14 -53.05 -67.88 -91.22
N ARG A 15 -52.54 -69.04 -90.77
CA ARG A 15 -52.26 -69.31 -89.36
C ARG A 15 -51.13 -68.43 -88.82
N GLU A 16 -50.15 -68.08 -89.64
CA GLU A 16 -49.04 -67.22 -89.25
C GLU A 16 -49.44 -65.73 -89.22
N ARG A 17 -50.28 -65.29 -90.16
CA ARG A 17 -50.74 -63.89 -90.26
C ARG A 17 -51.81 -63.50 -89.22
N GLN A 18 -52.69 -64.41 -88.81
CA GLN A 18 -53.77 -64.11 -87.87
C GLN A 18 -53.28 -63.62 -86.48
N PRO A 19 -52.29 -64.27 -85.84
CA PRO A 19 -51.70 -63.78 -84.60
C PRO A 19 -51.08 -62.39 -84.75
N SER A 20 -50.37 -62.13 -85.85
CA SER A 20 -49.81 -60.80 -86.11
C SER A 20 -50.89 -59.73 -86.19
N VAL A 21 -51.99 -59.98 -86.90
CA VAL A 21 -53.11 -59.02 -86.99
C VAL A 21 -53.78 -58.79 -85.63
N PHE A 22 -53.92 -59.84 -84.81
CA PHE A 22 -54.46 -59.70 -83.45
C PHE A 22 -53.51 -58.88 -82.56
N CYS A 23 -52.20 -59.16 -82.62
CA CYS A 23 -51.19 -58.39 -81.91
C CYS A 23 -51.19 -56.91 -82.32
N GLU A 24 -51.30 -56.61 -83.61
CA GLU A 24 -51.35 -55.22 -84.09
C GLU A 24 -52.62 -54.50 -83.64
N ARG A 25 -53.78 -55.17 -83.62
CA ARG A 25 -55.02 -54.59 -83.05
C ARG A 25 -54.90 -54.32 -81.56
N ALA A 26 -54.35 -55.27 -80.80
CA ALA A 26 -54.13 -55.12 -79.37
C ALA A 26 -53.17 -53.96 -79.05
N LYS A 27 -52.09 -53.80 -79.83
CA LYS A 27 -51.18 -52.65 -79.73
C LYS A 27 -51.90 -51.33 -79.99
N HIS A 28 -52.71 -51.28 -81.06
CA HIS A 28 -53.42 -50.06 -81.41
C HIS A 28 -54.48 -49.67 -80.35
N GLU A 29 -55.19 -50.65 -79.80
CA GLU A 29 -56.14 -50.43 -78.70
C GLU A 29 -55.42 -49.97 -77.42
N ALA A 30 -54.27 -50.56 -77.08
CA ALA A 30 -53.45 -50.12 -75.95
C ALA A 30 -52.95 -48.68 -76.11
N GLU A 31 -52.42 -48.31 -77.28
CA GLU A 31 -51.99 -46.94 -77.57
C GLU A 31 -53.13 -45.92 -77.47
N LYS A 32 -54.34 -46.30 -77.92
CA LYS A 32 -55.53 -45.46 -77.82
C LYS A 32 -55.92 -45.23 -76.35
N MET A 33 -55.89 -46.28 -75.54
CA MET A 33 -56.16 -46.20 -74.10
C MET A 33 -55.12 -45.33 -73.39
N THR A 34 -53.83 -45.47 -73.72
CA THR A 34 -52.77 -44.61 -73.17
C THR A 34 -53.02 -43.14 -73.48
N LYS A 35 -53.29 -42.81 -74.75
CA LYS A 35 -53.57 -41.41 -75.16
C LYS A 35 -54.84 -40.84 -74.52
N GLU A 36 -55.84 -41.66 -74.26
CA GLU A 36 -57.06 -41.21 -73.57
C GLU A 36 -56.81 -40.94 -72.08
N LEU A 37 -56.00 -41.78 -71.42
CA LEU A 37 -55.57 -41.55 -70.03
C LEU A 37 -54.73 -40.27 -69.91
N GLU A 38 -53.74 -40.08 -70.78
CA GLU A 38 -52.92 -38.85 -70.79
C GLU A 38 -53.77 -37.58 -71.00
N ARG A 39 -54.83 -37.66 -71.83
CA ARG A 39 -55.76 -36.55 -72.02
C ARG A 39 -56.63 -36.27 -70.80
N ARG A 40 -57.06 -37.31 -70.07
CA ARG A 40 -57.87 -37.19 -68.85
C ARG A 40 -57.05 -36.63 -67.69
N ASP A 41 -55.82 -37.10 -67.53
CA ASP A 41 -54.94 -36.74 -66.41
C ASP A 41 -54.14 -35.46 -66.69
N GLY A 42 -54.09 -35.00 -67.94
CA GLY A 42 -53.49 -33.72 -68.32
C GLY A 42 -51.95 -33.70 -68.32
N ALA A 43 -51.33 -34.87 -68.18
CA ALA A 43 -49.87 -35.06 -68.25
C ALA A 43 -49.55 -36.36 -68.99
N THR A 44 -48.53 -36.31 -69.83
CA THR A 44 -48.02 -37.52 -70.52
C THR A 44 -47.15 -38.35 -69.58
N LEU A 45 -47.06 -39.66 -69.85
CA LEU A 45 -46.21 -40.55 -69.03
C LEU A 45 -44.75 -40.06 -69.01
N ASP A 46 -44.25 -39.59 -70.15
CA ASP A 46 -42.90 -39.04 -70.29
C ASP A 46 -42.67 -37.77 -69.44
N GLU A 47 -43.69 -36.92 -69.28
CA GLU A 47 -43.62 -35.73 -68.42
C GLU A 47 -43.58 -36.11 -66.95
N ILE A 48 -44.35 -37.12 -66.54
CA ILE A 48 -44.32 -37.65 -65.17
C ILE A 48 -42.97 -38.28 -64.87
N GLU A 49 -42.39 -39.03 -65.81
CA GLU A 49 -41.06 -39.62 -65.64
C GLU A 49 -39.97 -38.54 -65.55
N ARG A 50 -40.01 -37.53 -66.44
CA ARG A 50 -39.07 -36.40 -66.39
C ARG A 50 -39.16 -35.60 -65.08
N THR A 51 -40.37 -35.35 -64.59
CA THR A 51 -40.57 -34.62 -63.32
C THR A 51 -40.13 -35.45 -62.11
N LEU A 52 -40.38 -36.76 -62.11
CA LEU A 52 -39.87 -37.68 -61.08
C LEU A 52 -38.33 -37.68 -61.05
N GLU A 53 -37.69 -37.79 -62.21
CA GLU A 53 -36.23 -37.77 -62.31
C GLU A 53 -35.64 -36.40 -61.92
N ALA A 54 -36.33 -35.29 -62.20
CA ALA A 54 -35.94 -33.97 -61.70
C ALA A 54 -36.03 -33.91 -60.16
N LYS A 55 -37.12 -34.40 -59.58
CA LYS A 55 -37.33 -34.44 -58.12
C LYS A 55 -36.34 -35.34 -57.39
N LYS A 56 -35.97 -36.48 -57.98
CA LYS A 56 -34.89 -37.34 -57.44
C LYS A 56 -33.57 -36.58 -57.37
N ARG A 57 -33.17 -35.90 -58.46
CA ARG A 57 -31.95 -35.08 -58.47
C ARG A 57 -31.99 -33.96 -57.45
N GLU A 58 -33.12 -33.26 -57.35
CA GLU A 58 -33.34 -32.21 -56.35
C GLU A 58 -33.19 -32.78 -54.92
N SER A 59 -33.83 -33.91 -54.64
CA SER A 59 -33.73 -34.58 -53.34
C SER A 59 -32.29 -35.02 -53.03
N SER A 60 -31.55 -35.56 -54.00
CA SER A 60 -30.15 -35.93 -53.81
C SER A 60 -29.27 -34.71 -53.55
N ALA A 61 -29.52 -33.59 -54.24
CA ALA A 61 -28.79 -32.35 -54.00
C ALA A 61 -29.06 -31.77 -52.61
N LEU A 62 -30.33 -31.76 -52.18
CA LEU A 62 -30.70 -31.33 -50.83
C LEU A 62 -30.12 -32.24 -49.73
N GLN A 63 -30.08 -33.55 -49.99
CA GLN A 63 -29.47 -34.50 -49.07
C GLN A 63 -27.95 -34.23 -48.93
N ALA A 64 -27.24 -34.02 -50.04
CA ALA A 64 -25.82 -33.71 -50.03
C ALA A 64 -25.51 -32.38 -49.33
N ASP A 65 -26.31 -31.32 -49.57
CA ASP A 65 -26.19 -30.04 -48.86
C ASP A 65 -26.42 -30.20 -47.36
N ARG A 66 -27.43 -30.99 -46.96
CA ARG A 66 -27.71 -31.27 -45.55
C ARG A 66 -26.55 -32.03 -44.89
N GLU A 67 -26.01 -33.05 -45.55
CA GLU A 67 -24.85 -33.81 -45.06
C GLU A 67 -23.61 -32.93 -44.93
N SER A 68 -23.35 -32.05 -45.90
CA SER A 68 -22.25 -31.08 -45.83
C SER A 68 -22.39 -30.16 -44.62
N ARG A 69 -23.58 -29.61 -44.39
CA ARG A 69 -23.84 -28.74 -43.23
C ARG A 69 -23.73 -29.47 -41.90
N ILE A 70 -24.20 -30.72 -41.82
CA ILE A 70 -24.05 -31.55 -40.62
C ILE A 70 -22.56 -31.73 -40.32
N TRP A 71 -21.78 -32.11 -41.33
CA TRP A 71 -20.34 -32.32 -41.19
C TRP A 71 -19.61 -31.05 -40.73
N GLU A 72 -19.93 -29.88 -41.32
CA GLU A 72 -19.36 -28.59 -40.90
C GLU A 72 -19.71 -28.22 -39.46
N CYS A 73 -20.96 -28.45 -39.05
CA CYS A 73 -21.43 -28.23 -37.68
C CYS A 73 -20.68 -29.13 -36.70
N GLU A 74 -20.58 -30.43 -36.98
CA GLU A 74 -19.88 -31.40 -36.13
C GLU A 74 -18.41 -31.03 -35.97
N HIS A 75 -17.74 -30.71 -37.07
CA HIS A 75 -16.35 -30.30 -37.05
C HIS A 75 -16.13 -29.00 -36.27
N THR A 76 -17.04 -28.03 -36.38
CA THR A 76 -16.97 -26.78 -35.62
C THR A 76 -17.19 -27.02 -34.12
N VAL A 77 -18.14 -27.87 -33.76
CA VAL A 77 -18.38 -28.26 -32.37
C VAL A 77 -17.14 -28.94 -31.78
N GLU A 78 -16.47 -29.80 -32.55
CA GLU A 78 -15.27 -30.48 -32.08
C GLU A 78 -14.08 -29.52 -31.87
N LYS A 79 -13.91 -28.53 -32.76
CA LYS A 79 -12.95 -27.43 -32.56
C LYS A 79 -13.25 -26.63 -31.29
N ILE A 80 -14.52 -26.36 -31.00
CA ILE A 80 -14.92 -25.64 -29.78
C ILE A 80 -14.62 -26.49 -28.54
N ARG A 81 -14.91 -27.80 -28.57
CA ARG A 81 -14.62 -28.71 -27.44
C ARG A 81 -13.14 -28.76 -27.09
N THR A 82 -12.29 -28.97 -28.10
CA THR A 82 -10.84 -29.02 -27.90
C THR A 82 -10.30 -27.68 -27.37
N ARG A 83 -10.74 -26.55 -27.94
CA ARG A 83 -10.38 -25.23 -27.45
C ARG A 83 -10.80 -25.02 -25.99
N LYS A 84 -12.06 -25.35 -25.66
CA LYS A 84 -12.58 -25.24 -24.30
C LYS A 84 -11.72 -26.04 -23.31
N GLN A 85 -11.38 -27.28 -23.64
CA GLN A 85 -10.53 -28.12 -22.79
C GLN A 85 -9.15 -27.51 -22.56
N THR A 86 -8.53 -26.94 -23.61
CA THR A 86 -7.24 -26.26 -23.45
C THR A 86 -7.33 -25.01 -22.58
N GLU A 87 -8.39 -24.22 -22.73
CA GLU A 87 -8.64 -23.02 -21.92
C GLU A 87 -8.93 -23.35 -20.45
N GLU A 88 -9.70 -24.42 -20.19
CA GLU A 88 -9.95 -24.92 -18.84
C GLU A 88 -8.65 -25.39 -18.16
N SER A 89 -7.83 -26.16 -18.86
CA SER A 89 -6.52 -26.60 -18.34
C SER A 89 -5.54 -25.44 -18.11
N ALA A 90 -5.60 -24.38 -18.93
CA ALA A 90 -4.80 -23.19 -18.74
C ALA A 90 -5.27 -22.40 -17.50
N SER A 91 -6.59 -22.30 -17.31
CA SER A 91 -7.19 -21.63 -16.16
C SER A 91 -6.89 -22.35 -14.85
N GLU A 92 -6.88 -23.68 -14.85
CA GLU A 92 -6.50 -24.48 -13.68
C GLU A 92 -5.02 -24.30 -13.32
N ARG A 93 -4.13 -24.31 -14.32
CA ARG A 93 -2.70 -24.02 -14.10
C ARG A 93 -2.48 -22.64 -13.51
N LEU A 94 -3.22 -21.63 -13.98
CA LEU A 94 -3.16 -20.29 -13.41
C LEU A 94 -3.65 -20.27 -11.96
N ARG A 95 -4.74 -20.96 -11.65
CA ARG A 95 -5.26 -21.06 -10.27
C ARG A 95 -4.22 -21.69 -9.34
N GLN A 96 -3.54 -22.75 -9.78
CA GLN A 96 -2.45 -23.38 -9.02
C GLN A 96 -1.27 -22.44 -8.85
N ALA A 97 -0.87 -21.71 -9.90
CA ALA A 97 0.20 -20.73 -9.83
C ALA A 97 -0.10 -19.57 -8.86
N MET A 98 -1.37 -19.19 -8.70
CA MET A 98 -1.82 -18.13 -7.79
C MET A 98 -1.77 -18.53 -6.31
N GLN A 99 -1.82 -19.83 -5.97
CA GLN A 99 -1.85 -20.29 -4.57
C GLN A 99 -0.62 -19.86 -3.78
N GLN A 100 0.57 -19.95 -4.38
CA GLN A 100 1.84 -19.60 -3.72
C GLN A 100 1.92 -18.09 -3.42
N PRO A 101 1.72 -17.17 -4.39
CA PRO A 101 1.64 -15.74 -4.12
C PRO A 101 0.56 -15.35 -3.10
N GLU A 102 -0.61 -15.97 -3.13
CA GLU A 102 -1.70 -15.69 -2.16
C GLU A 102 -1.29 -16.05 -0.73
N GLN A 103 -0.64 -17.20 -0.55
CA GLN A 103 -0.10 -17.62 0.74
C GLN A 103 1.03 -16.68 1.20
N GLU A 104 1.95 -16.34 0.29
CA GLU A 104 3.04 -15.41 0.60
C GLU A 104 2.52 -14.03 0.99
N LEU A 105 1.49 -13.54 0.31
CA LEU A 105 0.86 -12.26 0.60
C LEU A 105 0.24 -12.28 2.01
N SER A 106 -0.46 -13.35 2.37
CA SER A 106 -1.01 -13.53 3.73
C SER A 106 0.08 -13.55 4.81
N LEU A 107 1.19 -14.26 4.57
CA LEU A 107 2.33 -14.27 5.48
C LEU A 107 2.98 -12.88 5.61
N ARG A 108 3.14 -12.15 4.50
CA ARG A 108 3.69 -10.80 4.52
C ARG A 108 2.77 -9.82 5.26
N GLN A 109 1.46 -9.92 5.06
CA GLN A 109 0.48 -9.10 5.78
C GLN A 109 0.56 -9.30 7.28
N SER A 110 0.53 -10.55 7.75
CA SER A 110 0.65 -10.86 9.19
C SER A 110 2.00 -10.41 9.79
N ALA A 111 3.10 -10.52 9.02
CA ALA A 111 4.40 -10.02 9.44
C ALA A 111 4.44 -8.49 9.56
N ILE A 112 3.76 -7.77 8.67
CA ILE A 112 3.62 -6.31 8.72
C ILE A 112 2.81 -5.91 9.95
N GLU A 113 1.64 -6.51 10.16
CA GLU A 113 0.78 -6.22 11.33
C GLU A 113 1.53 -6.42 12.66
N THR A 114 2.31 -7.51 12.76
CA THR A 114 3.13 -7.77 13.95
C THR A 114 4.19 -6.68 14.16
N ARG A 115 4.84 -6.22 13.09
CA ARG A 115 5.84 -5.14 13.18
C ARG A 115 5.20 -3.80 13.52
N GLU A 116 4.02 -3.50 13.00
CA GLU A 116 3.27 -2.29 13.33
C GLU A 116 2.95 -2.25 14.83
N GLN A 117 2.46 -3.36 15.40
CA GLN A 117 2.24 -3.47 16.85
C GLN A 117 3.52 -3.27 17.67
N GLN A 118 4.64 -3.85 17.24
CA GLN A 118 5.93 -3.66 17.91
C GLN A 118 6.39 -2.19 17.85
N LEU A 119 6.21 -1.53 16.71
CA LEU A 119 6.56 -0.12 16.55
C LEU A 119 5.71 0.78 17.43
N GLU A 120 4.41 0.50 17.54
CA GLU A 120 3.51 1.24 18.43
C GLU A 120 3.97 1.15 19.89
N MET A 121 4.32 -0.06 20.36
CA MET A 121 4.86 -0.25 21.72
C MET A 121 6.15 0.53 21.96
N VAL A 122 7.10 0.50 21.02
CA VAL A 122 8.35 1.26 21.12
C VAL A 122 8.10 2.77 21.14
N GLN A 123 7.13 3.26 20.35
CA GLN A 123 6.77 4.68 20.34
C GLN A 123 6.16 5.11 21.67
N LEU A 124 5.30 4.29 22.26
CA LEU A 124 4.70 4.54 23.59
C LEU A 124 5.78 4.57 24.68
N ASP A 125 6.69 3.62 24.68
CA ASP A 125 7.80 3.59 25.64
C ASP A 125 8.74 4.79 25.47
N GLY A 126 9.05 5.16 24.22
CA GLY A 126 9.82 6.36 23.91
C GLY A 126 9.13 7.64 24.38
N ALA A 127 7.81 7.73 24.22
CA ALA A 127 7.02 8.87 24.72
C ALA A 127 7.03 8.94 26.25
N ARG A 128 6.78 7.82 26.93
CA ARG A 128 6.85 7.72 28.39
C ARG A 128 8.23 8.09 28.93
N GLY A 129 9.29 7.65 28.26
CA GLY A 129 10.67 8.00 28.60
C GLY A 129 10.93 9.50 28.51
N ARG A 130 10.51 10.14 27.40
CA ARG A 130 10.61 11.61 27.25
C ARG A 130 9.84 12.35 28.33
N GLU A 131 8.63 11.93 28.65
CA GLU A 131 7.83 12.53 29.72
C GLU A 131 8.48 12.39 31.09
N ALA A 132 9.08 11.23 31.40
CA ALA A 132 9.79 11.01 32.64
C ALA A 132 10.99 11.96 32.77
N VAL A 133 11.80 12.09 31.72
CA VAL A 133 12.94 13.01 31.68
C VAL A 133 12.48 14.46 31.85
N MET A 134 11.41 14.87 31.17
CA MET A 134 10.86 16.22 31.33
C MET A 134 10.39 16.47 32.77
N ARG A 135 9.66 15.54 33.38
CA ARG A 135 9.22 15.65 34.78
C ARG A 135 10.39 15.76 35.75
N GLU A 136 11.42 14.95 35.58
CA GLU A 136 12.62 15.00 36.41
C GLU A 136 13.39 16.32 36.24
N ARG A 137 13.54 16.81 35.01
CA ARG A 137 14.16 18.12 34.73
C ARG A 137 13.43 19.25 35.46
N HIS A 138 12.10 19.29 35.40
CA HIS A 138 11.30 20.29 36.12
C HIS A 138 11.46 20.16 37.63
N SER A 139 11.50 18.93 38.16
CA SER A 139 11.73 18.67 39.58
C SER A 139 13.11 19.17 40.04
N ILE A 140 14.17 18.83 39.30
CA ILE A 140 15.54 19.29 39.56
C ILE A 140 15.61 20.82 39.47
N GLU A 141 14.96 21.42 38.49
CA GLU A 141 14.94 22.87 38.34
C GLU A 141 14.24 23.55 39.52
N ALA A 142 13.12 23.01 39.99
CA ALA A 142 12.42 23.49 41.18
C ALA A 142 13.34 23.43 42.43
N VAL A 143 14.02 22.30 42.65
CA VAL A 143 15.00 22.16 43.75
C VAL A 143 16.16 23.14 43.60
N ARG A 144 16.68 23.34 42.39
CA ARG A 144 17.76 24.32 42.15
C ARG A 144 17.30 25.75 42.44
N ARG A 145 16.05 26.10 42.14
CA ARG A 145 15.48 27.42 42.48
C ARG A 145 15.41 27.61 43.99
N THR A 146 14.89 26.64 44.74
CA THR A 146 14.81 26.75 46.20
C THR A 146 16.19 26.86 46.86
N VAL A 147 17.18 26.08 46.42
CA VAL A 147 18.55 26.16 46.93
C VAL A 147 19.18 27.53 46.66
N ARG A 148 19.01 28.08 45.44
CA ARG A 148 19.53 29.42 45.09
C ARG A 148 18.87 30.50 45.94
N GLU A 149 17.57 30.42 46.16
CA GLU A 149 16.85 31.37 47.01
C GLU A 149 17.34 31.33 48.45
N GLU A 150 17.56 30.14 49.01
CA GLU A 150 18.06 29.97 50.36
C GLU A 150 19.49 30.53 50.52
N ARG A 151 20.39 30.25 49.55
CA ARG A 151 21.73 30.86 49.53
C ARG A 151 21.65 32.40 49.47
N ARG A 152 20.78 32.96 48.62
CA ARG A 152 20.57 34.41 48.56
C ARG A 152 20.06 34.99 49.88
N ARG A 153 19.21 34.26 50.62
CA ARG A 153 18.75 34.65 51.96
C ARG A 153 19.90 34.66 52.96
N GLN A 154 20.71 33.60 52.99
CA GLN A 154 21.89 33.51 53.86
C GLN A 154 22.88 34.64 53.59
N ARG A 155 23.18 34.94 52.32
CA ARG A 155 24.08 36.05 51.96
C ARG A 155 23.52 37.40 52.38
N ARG A 156 22.21 37.64 52.23
CA ARG A 156 21.57 38.87 52.76
C ARG A 156 21.75 38.99 54.26
N GLN A 157 21.59 37.89 55.01
CA GLN A 157 21.79 37.88 56.45
C GLN A 157 23.25 38.18 56.82
N TRP A 158 24.21 37.56 56.14
CA TRP A 158 25.64 37.82 56.36
C TRP A 158 26.02 39.27 56.06
N ILE A 159 25.53 39.82 54.94
CA ILE A 159 25.74 41.22 54.59
C ILE A 159 25.21 42.13 55.69
N HIS A 160 23.99 41.88 56.17
CA HIS A 160 23.40 42.67 57.24
C HIS A 160 24.25 42.64 58.51
N GLN A 161 24.72 41.45 58.93
CA GLN A 161 25.62 41.30 60.08
C GLN A 161 26.94 42.06 59.90
N ILE A 162 27.55 41.98 58.72
CA ILE A 162 28.80 42.70 58.43
C ILE A 162 28.57 44.21 58.44
N THR A 163 27.46 44.70 57.87
CA THR A 163 27.10 46.11 57.92
C THR A 163 26.89 46.60 59.37
N GLU A 164 26.23 45.81 60.21
CA GLU A 164 26.08 46.13 61.64
C GLU A 164 27.41 46.17 62.38
N ILE A 165 28.32 45.24 62.09
CA ILE A 165 29.67 45.23 62.67
C ILE A 165 30.45 46.47 62.19
N ASN A 166 30.47 46.74 60.89
CA ASN A 166 31.14 47.89 60.29
C ASN A 166 30.65 49.23 60.88
N ALA A 167 29.37 49.33 61.23
CA ALA A 167 28.82 50.51 61.90
C ALA A 167 29.36 50.71 63.34
N LYS A 168 29.69 49.60 64.03
CA LYS A 168 30.22 49.60 65.41
C LYS A 168 31.74 49.74 65.48
N VAL A 169 32.49 49.31 64.46
CA VAL A 169 33.97 49.37 64.43
C VAL A 169 34.54 50.78 64.69
N PRO A 170 33.91 51.89 64.23
CA PRO A 170 34.36 53.25 64.55
C PRO A 170 34.03 53.73 65.97
N GLU A 171 33.16 53.04 66.72
CA GLU A 171 32.71 53.48 68.05
C GLU A 171 33.83 53.62 69.08
N PRO A 172 34.87 52.76 69.15
CA PRO A 172 36.01 52.97 70.05
C PRO A 172 36.93 54.12 69.62
N VAL A 173 36.93 54.47 68.33
CA VAL A 173 37.81 55.51 67.75
C VAL A 173 37.21 56.91 67.94
N ARG A 174 35.88 57.05 67.86
CA ARG A 174 35.18 58.33 68.00
C ARG A 174 35.44 59.04 69.34
N PRO A 175 35.35 58.40 70.52
CA PRO A 175 35.65 59.02 71.82
C PRO A 175 37.09 59.48 71.94
N LEU A 176 38.06 58.73 71.38
CA LEU A 176 39.47 59.13 71.38
C LEU A 176 39.68 60.41 70.58
N ALA A 177 39.02 60.55 69.43
CA ALA A 177 39.04 61.77 68.64
C ALA A 177 38.35 62.95 69.37
N GLU A 178 37.25 62.71 70.10
CA GLU A 178 36.57 63.74 70.89
C GLU A 178 37.36 64.17 72.13
N GLU A 179 38.01 63.25 72.83
CA GLU A 179 38.86 63.54 73.98
C GLU A 179 40.10 64.34 73.58
N ARG A 180 40.73 64.02 72.44
CA ARG A 180 41.83 64.82 71.88
C ARG A 180 41.38 66.27 71.60
N LYS A 181 40.20 66.46 71.01
CA LYS A 181 39.61 67.80 70.79
C LYS A 181 39.40 68.56 72.11
N LYS A 182 38.91 67.90 73.17
CA LYS A 182 38.73 68.49 74.50
C LYS A 182 40.05 68.88 75.16
N LYS A 183 41.11 68.07 74.99
CA LYS A 183 42.46 68.32 75.54
C LYS A 183 43.33 69.26 74.70
N ARG A 184 42.87 69.68 73.51
CA ARG A 184 43.66 70.44 72.50
C ARG A 184 44.91 69.71 72.01
N GLU A 185 44.91 68.39 72.07
CA GLU A 185 45.99 67.54 71.57
C GLU A 185 45.80 67.29 70.06
N GLN A 186 46.86 67.43 69.26
CA GLN A 186 46.82 67.05 67.84
C GLN A 186 46.97 65.53 67.72
N ALA A 187 46.19 64.93 66.83
CA ALA A 187 46.40 63.54 66.44
C ALA A 187 47.81 63.38 65.86
N THR A 188 48.49 62.30 66.21
CA THR A 188 49.77 62.01 65.56
C THR A 188 49.54 61.64 64.10
N ALA A 189 50.48 61.96 63.21
CA ALA A 189 50.36 61.65 61.78
C ALA A 189 50.08 60.15 61.51
N LYS A 190 50.53 59.26 62.41
CA LYS A 190 50.28 57.81 62.31
C LYS A 190 48.83 57.44 62.65
N GLU A 191 48.24 58.09 63.65
CA GLU A 191 46.84 57.85 64.06
C GLU A 191 45.86 58.38 63.00
N ASP A 192 46.09 59.59 62.47
CA ASP A 192 45.28 60.17 61.40
C ASP A 192 45.29 59.31 60.12
N VAL A 193 46.45 58.74 59.78
CA VAL A 193 46.58 57.82 58.64
C VAL A 193 45.83 56.51 58.91
N ALA A 194 45.91 55.98 60.14
CA ALA A 194 45.22 54.74 60.51
C ALA A 194 43.68 54.90 60.54
N GLU A 195 43.16 56.02 61.05
CA GLU A 195 41.72 56.31 61.07
C GLU A 195 41.16 56.47 59.64
N ARG A 196 41.90 57.14 58.75
CA ARG A 196 41.52 57.27 57.33
C ARG A 196 41.59 55.94 56.59
N ALA A 197 42.60 55.12 56.87
CA ALA A 197 42.71 53.78 56.29
C ALA A 197 41.53 52.90 56.72
N LEU A 198 41.17 52.91 58.00
CA LEU A 198 40.01 52.17 58.53
C LEU A 198 38.69 52.61 57.87
N ALA A 199 38.47 53.91 57.72
CA ALA A 199 37.28 54.43 57.04
C ALA A 199 37.24 54.05 55.54
N ALA A 200 38.40 54.04 54.88
CA ALA A 200 38.51 53.62 53.48
C ALA A 200 38.23 52.12 53.32
N ASP A 201 38.73 51.28 54.24
CA ASP A 201 38.49 49.82 54.23
C ASP A 201 37.02 49.50 54.48
N ILE A 202 36.37 50.14 55.46
CA ILE A 202 34.94 49.98 55.72
C ILE A 202 34.13 50.36 54.47
N LYS A 203 34.45 51.50 53.85
CA LYS A 203 33.77 51.97 52.64
C LYS A 203 33.94 51.00 51.48
N MET A 204 35.15 50.51 51.27
CA MET A 204 35.43 49.51 50.25
C MET A 204 34.61 48.23 50.48
N ILE A 205 34.56 47.72 51.71
CA ILE A 205 33.76 46.53 52.05
C ILE A 205 32.28 46.78 51.74
N GLU A 206 31.72 47.92 52.15
CA GLU A 206 30.32 48.29 51.91
C GLU A 206 29.96 48.38 50.41
N GLU A 207 30.90 48.82 49.56
CA GLU A 207 30.73 48.85 48.11
C GLU A 207 30.68 47.45 47.46
N TYR A 208 31.34 46.46 48.05
CA TYR A 208 31.36 45.08 47.53
C TYR A 208 30.24 44.20 48.06
N LEU A 209 29.76 44.42 49.30
CA LEU A 209 28.76 43.56 49.94
C LEU A 209 27.50 43.32 49.09
N PRO A 210 26.85 44.33 48.47
CA PRO A 210 25.64 44.10 47.67
C PRO A 210 25.88 43.19 46.45
N LYS A 211 27.08 43.23 45.85
CA LYS A 211 27.45 42.43 44.67
C LYS A 211 27.48 40.93 44.98
N LEU A 212 27.68 40.56 46.25
CA LEU A 212 27.70 39.16 46.69
C LEU A 212 26.31 38.51 46.66
N ILE A 213 25.21 39.27 46.67
CA ILE A 213 23.84 38.71 46.60
C ILE A 213 23.58 38.09 45.22
N SER A 214 24.13 38.70 44.16
CA SER A 214 23.93 38.31 42.76
C SER A 214 24.84 37.20 42.26
N VAL A 215 25.87 36.79 43.03
CA VAL A 215 26.81 35.75 42.60
C VAL A 215 26.08 34.40 42.44
N GLU A 216 26.08 33.81 41.26
CA GLU A 216 25.56 32.45 41.11
C GLU A 216 26.60 31.44 41.57
N ASP A 217 26.22 30.55 42.49
CA ASP A 217 27.13 29.50 43.02
C ASP A 217 27.39 28.37 42.02
N ILE A 218 26.61 28.32 40.93
CA ILE A 218 26.69 27.27 39.92
C ILE A 218 26.97 27.98 38.59
N PRO A 219 28.09 27.65 37.92
CA PRO A 219 28.38 28.20 36.60
C PRO A 219 27.22 27.87 35.65
N VAL A 220 26.70 28.91 35.01
CA VAL A 220 25.52 28.82 34.13
C VAL A 220 25.86 28.09 32.84
N ASN A 221 27.15 28.11 32.46
CA ASN A 221 27.66 27.45 31.27
C ASN A 221 28.63 26.28 31.64
N PRO A 222 28.37 25.04 31.17
CA PRO A 222 29.33 23.95 31.31
C PRO A 222 30.71 24.25 30.70
N GLU A 223 30.78 25.08 29.65
CA GLU A 223 32.05 25.48 29.02
C GLU A 223 32.88 26.39 29.93
N GLU A 224 32.24 27.35 30.60
CA GLU A 224 32.89 28.20 31.61
C GLU A 224 33.37 27.37 32.81
N THR A 225 32.62 26.32 33.15
CA THR A 225 32.99 25.38 34.22
C THR A 225 34.27 24.63 33.87
N ASP A 226 34.39 24.15 32.63
CA ASP A 226 35.59 23.45 32.15
C ASP A 226 36.80 24.38 32.01
N VAL A 227 36.59 25.65 31.66
CA VAL A 227 37.66 26.67 31.66
C VAL A 227 38.16 26.92 33.08
N ILE A 228 37.26 27.12 34.05
CA ILE A 228 37.65 27.32 35.46
C ILE A 228 38.35 26.08 36.02
N ARG A 229 37.89 24.86 35.68
CA ARG A 229 38.57 23.61 36.07
C ARG A 229 39.99 23.54 35.51
N ARG A 230 40.18 23.81 34.21
CA ARG A 230 41.51 23.81 33.58
C ARG A 230 42.44 24.85 34.22
N GLN A 231 41.92 26.03 34.55
CA GLN A 231 42.68 27.07 35.26
C GLN A 231 43.07 26.63 36.67
N PHE A 232 42.20 25.92 37.39
CA PHE A 232 42.56 25.32 38.68
C PHE A 232 43.61 24.21 38.52
N ASP A 233 43.41 23.29 37.57
CA ASP A 233 44.36 22.20 37.32
C ASP A 233 45.75 22.74 36.94
N GLU A 234 45.84 23.83 36.16
CA GLU A 234 47.11 24.52 35.85
C GLU A 234 47.78 25.18 37.05
N VAL A 235 47.00 25.69 38.01
CA VAL A 235 47.55 26.33 39.23
C VAL A 235 48.05 25.30 40.24
N PHE A 236 47.42 24.12 40.29
CA PHE A 236 47.77 23.05 41.24
C PHE A 236 48.68 21.96 40.65
N THR A 237 49.14 22.11 39.41
CA THR A 237 50.17 21.26 38.78
C THR A 237 51.57 21.88 38.76
N GLN A 238 51.78 23.02 39.46
CA GLN A 238 53.12 23.52 39.86
C GLN A 238 53.56 22.92 41.19
#